data_AF-A0A445MK07-F1
#
_entry.id   AF-A0A445MK07-F1
#
_cell.length_a   1.000
_cell.length_b   1.000
_cell.length_c   1.000
_cell.angle_alpha   90.00
_cell.angle_beta   90.00
_cell.angle_gamma   90.00
#
_symmetry.space_group_name_H-M   'P 1'
#
loop_
_entity.id
_entity.type
_entity.pdbx_description
1 polymer ?
#
loop_
_entity_poly.entity_id
_entity_poly.type
_entity_poly.pdbx_seq_one_letter_code
_entity_poly.pdbx_strand_id
1 'polypeptide(L)'
;CRGKHELELDFKKFWEQFRSSSSEKEKETALNLAVDIFCRLVKQQYNVAQLITKFVEVHIFSFVVGRAFVTDCEKLRIYSKGKSLNEGISRGSNLLYAVEVLVTGAADKQPLLDSGILCCLIHILSALLTPDKAKRGQLDTLEESTKSKKAMDDKDALRVRRLEIEGSIVHIMKALASHPTAAPSLIEDDSLQLLFHMVANGSSHVFAQYGDGLVPLHTIQLHRHAMQILGLLLVNDNGSTAKYIHKHHLVCSLLYSPNGTELTYFIPYSHLKAIVSANYIY
;
A
#
# COMPACT_ATOMS: atom_id res chain seq x y z
N CYS A 1 14.84 -1.10 33.01
CA CYS A 1 15.94 -1.38 32.05
C CYS A 1 16.13 -2.86 31.69
N ARG A 2 15.67 -3.86 32.47
CA ARG A 2 15.86 -5.30 32.17
C ARG A 2 15.07 -5.80 30.94
N GLY A 3 13.78 -5.50 30.83
CA GLY A 3 12.93 -6.03 29.75
C GLY A 3 13.26 -5.54 28.34
N LYS A 4 13.88 -4.36 28.20
CA LYS A 4 14.30 -3.82 26.91
C LYS A 4 15.46 -4.64 26.33
N HIS A 5 16.51 -4.87 27.13
CA HIS A 5 17.67 -5.65 26.72
C HIS A 5 17.29 -7.10 26.38
N GLU A 6 16.30 -7.66 27.07
CA GLU A 6 15.78 -8.99 26.79
C GLU A 6 15.11 -9.06 25.40
N LEU A 7 14.24 -8.11 25.06
CA LEU A 7 13.65 -8.03 23.72
C LEU A 7 14.69 -7.84 22.61
N GLU A 8 15.75 -7.06 22.88
CA GLU A 8 16.86 -6.89 21.94
C GLU A 8 17.61 -8.22 21.68
N LEU A 9 17.80 -9.06 22.71
CA LEU A 9 18.40 -10.38 22.58
C LEU A 9 17.47 -11.37 21.87
N ASP A 10 16.19 -11.35 22.21
CA ASP A 10 15.18 -12.22 21.59
C ASP A 10 15.06 -11.92 20.10
N PHE A 11 15.04 -10.64 19.71
CA PHE A 11 15.06 -10.25 18.30
C PHE A 11 16.26 -10.88 17.58
N LYS A 12 17.48 -10.71 18.12
CA LYS A 12 18.70 -11.26 17.51
C LYS A 12 18.64 -12.78 17.40
N LYS A 13 18.13 -13.46 18.43
CA LYS A 13 17.96 -14.92 18.44
C LYS A 13 17.02 -15.39 17.33
N PHE A 14 15.83 -14.81 17.22
CA PHE A 14 14.86 -15.22 16.20
C PHE A 14 15.27 -14.81 14.79
N TRP A 15 15.92 -13.66 14.65
CA TRP A 15 16.51 -13.25 13.37
C TRP A 15 17.60 -14.24 12.92
N GLU A 16 18.48 -14.66 13.83
CA GLU A 16 19.49 -15.67 13.50
C GLU A 16 18.88 -17.01 13.15
N GLN A 17 17.86 -17.43 13.90
CA GLN A 17 17.12 -18.67 13.62
C GLN A 17 16.47 -18.65 12.23
N PHE A 18 15.90 -17.50 11.82
CA PHE A 18 15.37 -17.32 10.47
C PHE A 18 16.47 -17.49 9.41
N ARG A 19 17.67 -16.93 9.63
CA ARG A 19 18.79 -17.04 8.68
C ARG A 19 19.37 -18.45 8.62
N SER A 20 19.45 -19.15 9.74
CA SER A 20 20.10 -20.45 9.85
C SER A 20 19.20 -21.64 9.56
N SER A 21 17.88 -21.48 9.60
CA SER A 21 16.94 -22.59 9.36
C SER A 21 16.94 -23.00 7.88
N SER A 22 16.80 -24.31 7.63
CA SER A 22 16.62 -24.89 6.30
C SER A 22 15.16 -25.18 5.95
N SER A 23 14.24 -25.06 6.91
CA SER A 23 12.81 -25.36 6.75
C SER A 23 11.98 -24.10 6.53
N GLU A 24 11.16 -24.05 5.49
CA GLU A 24 10.29 -22.89 5.21
C GLU A 24 9.34 -22.57 6.36
N LYS A 25 8.77 -23.61 7.00
CA LYS A 25 7.84 -23.45 8.13
C LYS A 25 8.54 -22.83 9.35
N GLU A 26 9.77 -23.24 9.61
CA GLU A 26 10.57 -22.69 10.70
C GLU A 26 11.02 -21.25 10.39
N LYS A 27 11.39 -20.96 9.14
CA LYS A 27 11.67 -19.59 8.69
C LYS A 27 10.46 -18.69 8.89
N GLU A 28 9.28 -19.09 8.43
CA GLU A 28 8.05 -18.31 8.60
C GLU A 28 7.76 -18.05 10.09
N THR A 29 7.91 -19.07 10.94
CA THR A 29 7.70 -18.94 12.39
C THR A 29 8.71 -18.00 13.05
N ALA A 30 10.00 -18.18 12.75
CA ALA A 30 11.07 -17.36 13.30
C ALA A 30 10.96 -15.89 12.85
N LEU A 31 10.61 -15.66 11.57
CA LEU A 31 10.38 -14.32 11.05
C LEU A 31 9.20 -13.64 11.73
N ASN A 32 8.08 -14.34 11.90
CA ASN A 32 6.91 -13.77 12.59
C ASN A 32 7.23 -13.37 14.03
N LEU A 33 8.01 -14.17 14.75
CA LEU A 33 8.47 -13.83 16.10
C LEU A 33 9.43 -12.64 16.11
N ALA A 34 10.39 -12.59 15.17
CA ALA A 34 11.32 -11.47 15.03
C ALA A 34 10.58 -10.16 14.72
N VAL A 35 9.59 -10.20 13.82
CA VAL A 35 8.75 -9.05 13.46
C VAL A 35 7.89 -8.60 14.64
N ASP A 36 7.27 -9.52 15.39
CA ASP A 36 6.51 -9.16 16.60
C ASP A 36 7.38 -8.40 17.61
N ILE A 37 8.58 -8.92 17.88
CA ILE A 37 9.52 -8.29 18.81
C ILE A 37 10.01 -6.94 18.27
N PHE A 38 10.31 -6.84 16.98
CA PHE A 38 10.65 -5.57 16.34
C PHE A 38 9.54 -4.53 16.55
N CYS A 39 8.29 -4.89 16.27
CA CYS A 39 7.14 -4.01 16.47
C CYS A 39 6.98 -3.58 17.94
N ARG A 40 7.22 -4.49 18.89
CA ARG A 40 7.21 -4.18 20.33
C ARG A 40 8.37 -3.27 20.74
N LEU A 41 9.56 -3.50 20.20
CA LEU A 41 10.74 -2.66 20.42
C LEU A 41 10.52 -1.24 19.89
N VAL A 42 9.94 -1.09 18.70
CA VAL A 42 9.56 0.22 18.13
C VAL A 42 8.53 0.92 19.01
N LYS A 43 7.51 0.21 19.51
CA LYS A 43 6.53 0.80 20.44
C LYS A 43 7.15 1.25 21.77
N GLN A 44 8.26 0.62 22.19
CA GLN A 44 9.01 0.98 23.40
C GLN A 44 10.12 2.02 23.17
N GLN A 45 10.52 2.26 21.92
CA GLN A 45 11.62 3.15 21.54
C GLN A 45 11.16 4.18 20.52
N TYR A 46 11.20 5.47 20.87
CA TYR A 46 10.86 6.52 19.90
C TYR A 46 11.85 6.61 18.73
N ASN A 47 13.10 6.16 18.90
CA ASN A 47 14.14 6.25 17.87
C ASN A 47 14.27 4.95 17.05
N VAL A 48 13.43 4.85 16.02
CA VAL A 48 13.43 3.76 15.02
C VAL A 48 14.78 3.64 14.30
N ALA A 49 15.41 4.76 13.96
CA ALA A 49 16.68 4.76 13.24
C ALA A 49 17.79 4.06 14.04
N GLN A 50 17.89 4.37 15.35
CA GLN A 50 18.86 3.72 16.23
C GLN A 50 18.57 2.22 16.43
N LEU A 51 17.30 1.82 16.47
CA LEU A 51 16.89 0.43 16.55
C LEU A 51 17.36 -0.32 15.30
N ILE A 52 17.02 0.19 14.12
CA ILE A 52 17.33 -0.41 12.82
C ILE A 52 18.85 -0.55 12.61
N THR A 53 19.64 0.48 12.93
CA THR A 53 21.11 0.43 12.80
C THR A 53 21.76 -0.59 13.75
N LYS A 54 21.12 -0.90 14.88
CA LYS A 54 21.71 -1.74 15.94
C LYS A 54 21.45 -3.25 15.74
N PHE A 55 20.37 -3.62 15.07
CA PHE A 55 19.91 -5.02 15.04
C PHE A 55 20.27 -5.81 13.80
N VAL A 56 20.44 -5.16 12.64
CA VAL A 56 20.43 -5.86 11.36
C VAL A 56 21.20 -5.11 10.28
N GLU A 57 21.62 -5.89 9.28
CA GLU A 57 21.75 -5.42 7.91
C GLU A 57 20.36 -4.92 7.46
N VAL A 58 20.07 -3.64 7.74
CA VAL A 58 18.75 -3.00 7.51
C VAL A 58 18.18 -3.33 6.14
N HIS A 59 19.04 -3.40 5.13
CA HIS A 59 18.64 -3.72 3.77
C HIS A 59 18.09 -5.15 3.64
N ILE A 60 18.77 -6.16 4.22
CA ILE A 60 18.28 -7.55 4.23
C ILE A 60 16.96 -7.64 5.00
N PHE A 61 16.90 -7.02 6.19
CA PHE A 61 15.69 -7.06 7.00
C PHE A 61 14.51 -6.42 6.27
N SER A 62 14.69 -5.23 5.70
CA SER A 62 13.69 -4.55 4.89
C SER A 62 13.21 -5.41 3.71
N PHE A 63 14.12 -6.01 2.95
CA PHE A 63 13.76 -6.90 1.84
C PHE A 63 12.94 -8.10 2.32
N VAL A 64 13.39 -8.78 3.39
CA VAL A 64 12.72 -9.97 3.93
C VAL A 64 11.31 -9.63 4.44
N VAL A 65 11.16 -8.54 5.19
CA VAL A 65 9.85 -8.08 5.68
C VAL A 65 8.93 -7.73 4.51
N GLY A 66 9.44 -7.03 3.50
CA GLY A 66 8.70 -6.73 2.28
C GLY A 66 8.26 -7.99 1.53
N ARG A 67 9.15 -8.97 1.35
CA ARG A 67 8.83 -10.26 0.71
C ARG A 67 7.81 -11.07 1.49
N ALA A 68 7.90 -11.10 2.82
CA ALA A 68 6.93 -11.77 3.67
C ALA A 68 5.55 -11.13 3.54
N PHE A 69 5.48 -9.80 3.55
CA PHE A 69 4.22 -9.07 3.32
C PHE A 69 3.59 -9.41 1.95
N VAL A 70 4.38 -9.40 0.87
CA VAL A 70 3.91 -9.75 -0.48
C VAL A 70 3.37 -11.18 -0.51
N THR A 71 4.12 -12.13 0.06
CA THR A 71 3.77 -13.55 0.10
C THR A 71 2.47 -13.76 0.88
N ASP A 72 2.29 -13.09 2.02
CA ASP A 72 1.06 -13.17 2.80
C ASP A 72 -0.14 -12.61 2.03
N CYS A 73 0.03 -11.50 1.32
CA CYS A 73 -1.02 -10.93 0.47
C CYS A 73 -1.38 -11.85 -0.70
N GLU A 74 -0.40 -12.50 -1.33
CA GLU A 74 -0.62 -13.48 -2.40
C GLU A 74 -1.35 -14.73 -1.90
N LYS A 75 -0.92 -15.28 -0.74
CA LYS A 75 -1.63 -16.37 -0.06
C LYS A 75 -3.08 -15.97 0.17
N LEU A 76 -3.31 -14.79 0.77
CA LEU A 76 -4.66 -14.29 1.03
C LEU A 76 -5.48 -14.17 -0.26
N ARG A 77 -4.93 -13.62 -1.34
CA ARG A 77 -5.59 -13.50 -2.64
C ARG A 77 -6.01 -14.85 -3.23
N ILE A 78 -5.19 -15.89 -3.07
CA ILE A 78 -5.48 -17.26 -3.54
C ILE A 78 -6.59 -17.91 -2.68
N TYR A 79 -6.52 -17.76 -1.36
CA TYR A 79 -7.47 -18.38 -0.43
C TYR A 79 -8.80 -17.60 -0.31
N SER A 80 -8.85 -16.32 -0.72
CA SER A 80 -10.00 -15.44 -0.53
C SER A 80 -11.01 -15.42 -1.68
N LYS A 81 -11.32 -16.53 -2.35
CA LYS A 81 -12.51 -16.68 -3.24
C LYS A 81 -13.82 -16.47 -2.43
N GLY A 82 -14.03 -15.31 -1.83
CA GLY A 82 -15.21 -14.95 -1.02
C GLY A 82 -14.96 -14.24 0.32
N LYS A 83 -13.72 -13.96 0.74
CA LYS A 83 -13.45 -13.17 1.98
C LYS A 83 -12.80 -11.83 1.68
N SER A 84 -13.11 -10.80 2.47
CA SER A 84 -12.57 -9.45 2.22
C SER A 84 -11.06 -9.42 2.52
N LEU A 85 -10.28 -8.81 1.62
CA LEU A 85 -8.84 -8.57 1.79
C LEU A 85 -8.51 -7.97 3.18
N ASN A 86 -9.42 -7.17 3.73
CA ASN A 86 -9.30 -6.50 5.03
C ASN A 86 -9.22 -7.48 6.23
N GLU A 87 -9.87 -8.65 6.16
CA GLU A 87 -9.75 -9.66 7.22
C GLU A 87 -8.38 -10.33 7.20
N GLY A 88 -7.80 -10.52 6.02
CA GLY A 88 -6.46 -11.06 5.85
C GLY A 88 -5.37 -10.12 6.35
N ILE A 89 -5.48 -8.82 6.02
CA ILE A 89 -4.54 -7.79 6.50
C ILE A 89 -4.57 -7.67 8.02
N SER A 90 -5.71 -7.94 8.69
CA SER A 90 -5.78 -7.95 10.15
C SER A 90 -4.90 -9.02 10.81
N ARG A 91 -4.71 -10.18 10.15
CA ARG A 91 -3.78 -11.24 10.59
C ARG A 91 -2.32 -10.88 10.33
N GLY A 92 -2.04 -10.05 9.31
CA GLY A 92 -0.72 -9.51 8.96
C GLY A 92 -0.41 -8.12 9.55
N SER A 93 -1.14 -7.67 10.58
CA SER A 93 -1.03 -6.31 11.11
C SER A 93 0.37 -5.93 11.61
N ASN A 94 1.13 -6.89 12.16
CA ASN A 94 2.51 -6.66 12.55
C ASN A 94 3.45 -6.47 11.35
N LEU A 95 3.24 -7.19 10.23
CA LEU A 95 4.02 -7.00 9.02
C LEU A 95 3.72 -5.64 8.38
N LEU A 96 2.43 -5.27 8.27
CA LEU A 96 2.03 -3.95 7.76
C LEU A 96 2.64 -2.82 8.60
N TYR A 97 2.55 -2.93 9.93
CA TYR A 97 3.15 -1.96 10.84
C TYR A 97 4.69 -1.93 10.72
N ALA A 98 5.34 -3.08 10.60
CA ALA A 98 6.78 -3.14 10.40
C ALA A 98 7.20 -2.45 9.10
N VAL A 99 6.48 -2.68 7.99
CA VAL A 99 6.71 -1.98 6.72
C VAL A 99 6.53 -0.47 6.89
N GLU A 100 5.45 -0.03 7.53
CA GLU A 100 5.19 1.40 7.79
C GLU A 100 6.35 2.05 8.57
N VAL A 101 6.86 1.36 9.58
CA VAL A 101 8.02 1.82 10.35
C VAL A 101 9.28 1.88 9.48
N LEU A 102 9.51 0.89 8.63
CA LEU A 102 10.70 0.81 7.78
C LEU A 102 10.72 1.91 6.69
N VAL A 103 9.57 2.24 6.10
CA VAL A 103 9.49 3.33 5.09
C VAL A 103 9.55 4.73 5.70
N THR A 104 9.10 4.88 6.95
CA THR A 104 9.13 6.14 7.69
C THR A 104 10.51 6.40 8.31
N GLY A 105 11.24 5.33 8.64
CA GLY A 105 12.63 5.43 9.06
C GLY A 105 13.52 6.01 7.97
N ALA A 106 14.65 6.62 8.35
CA ALA A 106 15.69 7.08 7.42
C ALA A 106 16.47 5.91 6.78
N ALA A 107 15.81 4.77 6.58
CA ALA A 107 16.37 3.60 5.93
C ALA A 107 16.31 3.76 4.41
N ASP A 108 17.25 3.12 3.72
CA ASP A 108 17.16 2.91 2.29
C ASP A 108 15.86 2.17 1.94
N LYS A 109 15.10 2.73 1.00
CA LYS A 109 13.81 2.19 0.55
C LYS A 109 13.98 1.18 -0.59
N GLN A 110 15.14 1.15 -1.24
CA GLN A 110 15.40 0.26 -2.37
C GLN A 110 15.12 -1.23 -2.03
N PRO A 111 15.52 -1.76 -0.86
CA PRO A 111 15.28 -3.16 -0.55
C PRO A 111 13.78 -3.52 -0.42
N LEU A 112 12.93 -2.55 -0.06
CA LEU A 112 11.48 -2.74 -0.05
C LEU A 112 10.91 -2.73 -1.48
N LEU A 113 11.44 -1.88 -2.36
CA LEU A 113 11.04 -1.87 -3.77
C LEU A 113 11.44 -3.18 -4.46
N ASP A 114 12.66 -3.65 -4.23
CA ASP A 114 13.18 -4.92 -4.77
C ASP A 114 12.37 -6.13 -4.29
N SER A 115 11.66 -6.00 -3.17
CA SER A 115 10.76 -7.04 -2.68
C SER A 115 9.46 -7.15 -3.50
N GLY A 116 9.16 -6.18 -4.36
CA GLY A 116 7.91 -6.09 -5.12
C GLY A 116 6.73 -5.54 -4.29
N ILE A 117 6.99 -4.93 -3.13
CA ILE A 117 5.91 -4.49 -2.23
C ILE A 117 5.02 -3.42 -2.86
N LEU A 118 5.60 -2.52 -3.67
CA LEU A 118 4.84 -1.43 -4.27
C LEU A 118 3.81 -1.93 -5.29
N CYS A 119 4.17 -2.91 -6.12
CA CYS A 119 3.23 -3.63 -7.00
C CYS A 119 2.09 -4.23 -6.16
N CYS A 120 2.44 -4.98 -5.11
CA CYS A 120 1.45 -5.63 -4.25
C CYS A 120 0.45 -4.62 -3.66
N LEU A 121 0.95 -3.49 -3.17
CA LEU A 121 0.13 -2.41 -2.61
C LEU A 121 -0.75 -1.73 -3.68
N ILE A 122 -0.29 -1.58 -4.92
CA ILE A 122 -1.11 -1.07 -6.03
C ILE A 122 -2.28 -2.00 -6.31
N HIS A 123 -2.06 -3.32 -6.33
CA HIS A 123 -3.15 -4.29 -6.48
C HIS A 123 -4.13 -4.26 -5.32
N ILE A 124 -3.64 -4.09 -4.08
CA ILE A 124 -4.50 -3.92 -2.91
C ILE A 124 -5.35 -2.65 -3.06
N LEU A 125 -4.74 -1.52 -3.42
CA LEU A 125 -5.47 -0.26 -3.65
C LEU A 125 -6.53 -0.42 -4.75
N SER A 126 -6.22 -1.12 -5.83
CA SER A 126 -7.18 -1.43 -6.90
C SER A 126 -8.36 -2.26 -6.39
N ALA A 127 -8.11 -3.25 -5.54
CA ALA A 127 -9.16 -4.06 -4.92
C ALA A 127 -10.02 -3.24 -3.95
N LEU A 128 -9.44 -2.26 -3.26
CA LEU A 128 -10.18 -1.34 -2.38
C LEU A 128 -11.06 -0.35 -3.17
N LEU A 129 -10.62 0.04 -4.36
CA LEU A 129 -11.35 0.94 -5.25
C LEU A 129 -12.41 0.24 -6.11
N THR A 130 -12.28 -1.05 -6.36
CA THR A 130 -13.25 -1.82 -7.14
C THR A 130 -14.40 -2.28 -6.23
N PRO A 131 -15.64 -1.81 -6.45
CA PRO A 131 -16.78 -2.31 -5.68
C PRO A 131 -16.98 -3.79 -6.00
N ASP A 132 -16.94 -4.64 -4.98
CA ASP A 132 -17.31 -6.05 -5.10
C ASP A 132 -18.78 -6.12 -5.56
N LYS A 133 -18.99 -6.44 -6.85
CA LYS A 133 -20.33 -6.52 -7.46
C LYS A 133 -21.24 -7.50 -6.70
N ALA A 134 -20.66 -8.46 -5.96
CA ALA A 134 -21.38 -9.42 -5.14
C ALA A 134 -22.02 -8.82 -3.87
N LYS A 135 -21.58 -7.63 -3.41
CA LYS A 135 -22.07 -7.03 -2.15
C LYS A 135 -23.19 -6.02 -2.32
N ARG A 136 -23.45 -5.54 -3.54
CA ARG A 136 -24.51 -4.57 -3.81
C ARG A 136 -25.91 -5.16 -3.56
N GLY A 137 -26.08 -6.49 -3.64
CA GLY A 137 -27.34 -7.16 -3.35
C GLY A 137 -27.65 -7.40 -1.86
N GLN A 138 -26.74 -7.12 -0.93
CA GLN A 138 -26.97 -7.35 0.51
C GLN A 138 -27.00 -6.08 1.36
N LEU A 139 -26.52 -4.94 0.85
CA LEU A 139 -26.58 -3.68 1.60
C LEU A 139 -27.92 -2.95 1.40
N ASP A 140 -28.56 -3.12 0.25
CA ASP A 140 -29.80 -2.40 -0.13
C ASP A 140 -31.10 -3.11 0.33
N THR A 141 -31.01 -4.26 1.02
CA THR A 141 -32.17 -5.02 1.52
C THR A 141 -32.17 -5.19 3.05
N LEU A 142 -31.52 -4.30 3.80
CA LEU A 142 -31.54 -4.32 5.27
C LEU A 142 -31.82 -2.93 5.87
N GLU A 143 -32.67 -2.17 5.19
CA GLU A 143 -33.75 -1.41 5.82
C GLU A 143 -34.92 -2.41 5.86
N GLU A 144 -35.14 -3.20 6.90
CA GLU A 144 -35.94 -2.80 8.05
C GLU A 144 -36.00 -4.05 8.96
N SER A 145 -35.22 -4.08 10.04
CA SER A 145 -35.48 -4.92 11.24
C SER A 145 -34.35 -4.75 12.26
N THR A 146 -34.67 -3.97 13.29
CA THR A 146 -34.20 -4.10 14.69
C THR A 146 -32.75 -4.56 14.90
N LYS A 147 -31.76 -3.70 14.60
CA LYS A 147 -30.35 -3.95 14.96
C LYS A 147 -30.08 -3.52 16.41
N SER A 148 -29.57 -4.44 17.22
CA SER A 148 -29.19 -4.19 18.60
C SER A 148 -28.00 -3.23 18.71
N LYS A 149 -27.95 -2.43 19.78
CA LYS A 149 -26.88 -1.44 20.06
C LYS A 149 -25.46 -2.04 20.02
N LYS A 150 -25.32 -3.32 20.37
CA LYS A 150 -24.04 -4.07 20.37
C LYS A 150 -23.52 -4.41 18.97
N ALA A 151 -24.41 -4.56 17.98
CA ALA A 151 -24.03 -4.83 16.59
C ALA A 151 -23.63 -3.55 15.83
N MET A 152 -24.00 -2.38 16.34
CA MET A 152 -23.60 -1.08 15.78
C MET A 152 -22.17 -0.73 16.21
N ASP A 153 -21.85 -0.94 17.49
CA ASP A 153 -20.52 -0.70 18.07
C ASP A 153 -19.42 -1.56 17.41
N ASP A 154 -19.71 -2.84 17.13
CA ASP A 154 -18.78 -3.75 16.45
C ASP A 154 -18.54 -3.38 14.97
N LYS A 155 -19.57 -2.89 14.28
CA LYS A 155 -19.44 -2.40 12.90
C LYS A 155 -18.62 -1.12 12.82
N ASP A 156 -18.77 -0.22 13.78
CA ASP A 156 -18.00 1.01 13.84
C ASP A 156 -16.52 0.72 14.16
N ALA A 157 -16.24 -0.22 15.08
CA ALA A 157 -14.87 -0.67 15.36
C ALA A 157 -14.19 -1.31 14.14
N LEU A 158 -14.90 -2.15 13.37
CA LEU A 158 -14.39 -2.73 12.13
C LEU A 158 -14.14 -1.68 11.05
N ARG A 159 -14.99 -0.66 10.97
CA ARG A 159 -14.83 0.46 10.04
C ARG A 159 -13.62 1.30 10.39
N VAL A 160 -13.42 1.64 11.67
CA VAL A 160 -12.23 2.38 12.14
C VAL A 160 -10.95 1.61 11.80
N ARG A 161 -10.88 0.33 12.15
CA ARG A 161 -9.74 -0.53 11.83
C ARG A 161 -9.45 -0.58 10.32
N ARG A 162 -10.50 -0.65 9.51
CA ARG A 162 -10.35 -0.64 8.05
C ARG A 162 -9.72 0.67 7.57
N LEU A 163 -10.18 1.81 8.06
CA LEU A 163 -9.63 3.12 7.69
C LEU A 163 -8.17 3.28 8.13
N GLU A 164 -7.80 2.74 9.30
CA GLU A 164 -6.40 2.71 9.77
C GLU A 164 -5.49 1.90 8.83
N ILE A 165 -5.95 0.71 8.43
CA ILE A 165 -5.22 -0.15 7.50
C ILE A 165 -5.03 0.54 6.15
N GLU A 166 -6.11 1.12 5.59
CA GLU A 166 -6.05 1.83 4.33
C GLU A 166 -5.14 3.06 4.42
N GLY A 167 -5.19 3.79 5.54
CA GLY A 167 -4.30 4.90 5.86
C GLY A 167 -2.82 4.49 5.85
N SER A 168 -2.49 3.38 6.52
CA SER A 168 -1.13 2.82 6.54
C SER A 168 -0.67 2.41 5.13
N ILE A 169 -1.53 1.75 4.36
CA ILE A 169 -1.23 1.37 2.96
C ILE A 169 -0.90 2.60 2.11
N VAL A 170 -1.75 3.63 2.11
CA VAL A 170 -1.50 4.83 1.30
C VAL A 170 -0.28 5.61 1.77
N HIS A 171 0.02 5.59 3.07
CA HIS A 171 1.24 6.18 3.63
C HIS A 171 2.47 5.46 3.07
N ILE A 172 2.52 4.13 3.18
CA ILE A 172 3.62 3.31 2.65
C ILE A 172 3.83 3.57 1.16
N MET A 173 2.75 3.54 0.37
CA MET A 173 2.82 3.78 -1.07
C MET A 173 3.41 5.15 -1.41
N LYS A 174 3.02 6.22 -0.70
CA LYS A 174 3.57 7.56 -0.92
C LYS A 174 5.05 7.65 -0.56
N ALA A 175 5.45 7.03 0.55
CA ALA A 175 6.84 7.00 0.98
C ALA A 175 7.73 6.27 -0.03
N LEU A 176 7.27 5.15 -0.58
CA LEU A 176 7.96 4.40 -1.63
C LEU A 176 7.96 5.13 -2.97
N ALA A 177 6.83 5.72 -3.37
CA ALA A 177 6.68 6.44 -4.64
C ALA A 177 7.58 7.68 -4.77
N SER A 178 8.10 8.18 -3.65
CA SER A 178 9.07 9.27 -3.64
C SER A 178 10.49 8.82 -4.00
N HIS A 179 10.72 7.52 -4.20
CA HIS A 179 12.02 6.96 -4.55
C HIS A 179 12.20 6.89 -6.09
N PRO A 180 13.37 7.24 -6.65
CA PRO A 180 13.56 7.30 -8.10
C PRO A 180 13.33 5.98 -8.86
N THR A 181 13.59 4.84 -8.24
CA THR A 181 13.40 3.50 -8.83
C THR A 181 11.99 2.94 -8.68
N ALA A 182 11.09 3.66 -8.00
CA ALA A 182 9.75 3.18 -7.72
C ALA A 182 8.91 3.03 -9.00
N ALA A 183 8.98 3.98 -9.93
CA ALA A 183 8.24 3.88 -11.19
C ALA A 183 8.79 2.74 -12.09
N PRO A 184 10.10 2.59 -12.28
CA PRO A 184 10.68 1.44 -12.99
C PRO A 184 10.30 0.09 -12.39
N SER A 185 10.18 -0.03 -11.06
CA SER A 185 9.79 -1.30 -10.41
C SER A 185 8.36 -1.78 -10.73
N LEU A 186 7.56 -0.98 -11.45
CA LEU A 186 6.15 -1.24 -11.73
C LEU A 186 5.85 -1.56 -13.21
N ILE A 187 6.87 -1.59 -14.06
CA ILE A 187 6.69 -1.81 -15.50
C ILE A 187 6.66 -3.29 -15.90
N GLU A 188 7.14 -4.18 -15.02
CA GLU A 188 7.28 -5.61 -15.32
C GLU A 188 5.95 -6.38 -15.25
N ASP A 189 4.97 -5.88 -14.49
CA ASP A 189 3.70 -6.57 -14.19
C ASP A 189 2.45 -5.71 -14.45
N ASP A 190 2.60 -4.65 -15.25
CA ASP A 190 1.56 -3.69 -15.59
C ASP A 190 0.95 -2.93 -14.40
N SER A 191 1.53 -3.02 -13.20
CA SER A 191 1.09 -2.26 -12.02
C SER A 191 1.07 -0.75 -12.29
N LEU A 192 2.03 -0.24 -13.07
CA LEU A 192 2.03 1.16 -13.47
C LEU A 192 0.78 1.50 -14.29
N GLN A 193 0.40 0.66 -15.27
CA GLN A 193 -0.82 0.88 -16.06
C GLN A 193 -2.07 0.81 -15.19
N LEU A 194 -2.12 -0.15 -14.27
CA LEU A 194 -3.24 -0.29 -13.32
C LEU A 194 -3.44 0.98 -12.51
N LEU A 195 -2.37 1.61 -12.05
CA LEU A 195 -2.43 2.89 -11.34
C LEU A 195 -2.94 4.03 -12.23
N PHE A 196 -2.50 4.12 -13.49
CA PHE A 196 -3.05 5.07 -14.45
C PHE A 196 -4.56 4.89 -14.63
N HIS A 197 -5.04 3.65 -14.78
CA HIS A 197 -6.47 3.35 -14.90
C HIS A 197 -7.27 3.72 -13.65
N MET A 198 -6.73 3.47 -12.45
CA MET A 198 -7.37 3.89 -11.19
C MET A 198 -7.56 5.41 -11.12
N VAL A 199 -6.57 6.19 -11.58
CA VAL A 199 -6.62 7.65 -11.60
C VAL A 199 -7.59 8.15 -12.67
N ALA A 200 -7.53 7.58 -13.88
CA ALA A 200 -8.44 7.90 -14.98
C ALA A 200 -9.90 7.69 -14.56
N ASN A 201 -10.23 6.50 -14.05
CA ASN A 201 -11.58 6.16 -13.58
C ASN A 201 -12.08 7.09 -12.45
N GLY A 202 -11.17 7.46 -11.54
CA GLY A 202 -11.45 8.44 -10.48
C GLY A 202 -11.93 9.77 -11.06
N SER A 203 -11.14 10.30 -12.01
CA SER A 203 -11.39 11.60 -12.65
C SER A 203 -12.60 11.63 -13.59
N SER A 204 -12.94 10.53 -14.26
CA SER A 204 -13.97 10.53 -15.31
C SER A 204 -15.36 10.17 -14.81
N HIS A 205 -15.45 9.28 -13.82
CA HIS A 205 -16.73 8.69 -13.42
C HIS A 205 -17.02 8.89 -11.94
N VAL A 206 -16.02 8.65 -11.08
CA VAL A 206 -16.24 8.56 -9.64
C VAL A 206 -16.46 9.94 -9.01
N PHE A 207 -15.73 10.98 -9.42
CA PHE A 207 -15.94 12.33 -8.91
C PHE A 207 -17.27 12.95 -9.36
N ALA A 208 -17.71 12.72 -10.60
CA ALA A 208 -19.01 13.15 -11.08
C ALA A 208 -20.16 12.51 -10.27
N GLN A 209 -20.09 11.18 -10.07
CA GLN A 209 -21.09 10.42 -9.31
C GLN A 209 -21.16 10.78 -7.83
N TYR A 210 -20.14 11.42 -7.26
CA TYR A 210 -20.18 11.92 -5.88
C TYR A 210 -21.15 13.09 -5.73
N GLY A 211 -21.19 14.01 -6.71
CA GLY A 211 -22.16 15.11 -6.73
C GLY A 211 -23.60 14.60 -6.73
N ASP A 212 -23.82 13.45 -7.36
CA ASP A 212 -25.11 12.76 -7.42
C ASP A 212 -25.38 11.84 -6.21
N GLY A 213 -24.47 11.80 -5.22
CA GLY A 213 -24.59 10.97 -4.01
C GLY A 213 -24.42 9.46 -4.24
N LEU A 214 -24.01 9.03 -5.43
CA LEU A 214 -23.91 7.62 -5.82
C LEU A 214 -22.62 6.94 -5.35
N VAL A 215 -21.63 7.73 -4.90
CA VAL A 215 -20.34 7.23 -4.40
C VAL A 215 -20.04 7.81 -3.01
N PRO A 216 -19.56 7.01 -2.04
CA PRO A 216 -19.16 7.53 -0.74
C PRO A 216 -17.91 8.42 -0.81
N LEU A 217 -17.83 9.44 0.07
CA LEU A 217 -16.66 10.32 0.21
C LEU A 217 -15.34 9.54 0.41
N HIS A 218 -15.40 8.41 1.11
CA HIS A 218 -14.25 7.55 1.34
C HIS A 218 -13.61 7.05 0.04
N THR A 219 -14.42 6.64 -0.94
CA THR A 219 -13.94 6.20 -2.25
C THR A 219 -13.27 7.35 -3.02
N ILE A 220 -13.81 8.56 -2.90
CA ILE A 220 -13.22 9.79 -3.45
C ILE A 220 -11.84 10.06 -2.83
N GLN A 221 -11.70 9.85 -1.52
CA GLN A 221 -10.42 10.02 -0.82
C GLN A 221 -9.37 9.01 -1.30
N LEU A 222 -9.74 7.74 -1.47
CA LEU A 222 -8.84 6.73 -2.01
C LEU A 222 -8.39 7.04 -3.45
N HIS A 223 -9.30 7.50 -4.33
CA HIS A 223 -8.92 7.94 -5.69
C HIS A 223 -7.97 9.15 -5.66
N ARG A 224 -8.16 10.09 -4.74
CA ARG A 224 -7.21 11.20 -4.53
C ARG A 224 -5.84 10.71 -4.07
N HIS A 225 -5.78 9.70 -3.21
CA HIS A 225 -4.50 9.09 -2.83
C HIS A 225 -3.82 8.37 -4.01
N ALA A 226 -4.57 7.63 -4.83
CA ALA A 226 -4.03 7.02 -6.05
C ALA A 226 -3.41 8.07 -6.98
N MET A 227 -4.09 9.21 -7.16
CA MET A 227 -3.59 10.34 -7.95
C MET A 227 -2.31 10.95 -7.37
N GLN A 228 -2.26 11.15 -6.05
CA GLN A 228 -1.06 11.65 -5.36
C GLN A 228 0.13 10.70 -5.52
N ILE A 229 -0.10 9.39 -5.38
CA ILE A 229 0.93 8.36 -5.54
C ILE A 229 1.46 8.37 -6.98
N LEU A 230 0.57 8.43 -7.99
CA LEU A 230 0.99 8.55 -9.39
C LEU A 230 1.80 9.82 -9.64
N GLY A 231 1.39 10.96 -9.07
CA GLY A 231 2.13 12.21 -9.17
C GLY A 231 3.54 12.11 -8.58
N LEU A 232 3.68 11.48 -7.40
CA LEU A 232 4.99 11.24 -6.79
C LEU A 232 5.90 10.37 -7.66
N LEU A 233 5.36 9.27 -8.22
CA LEU A 233 6.11 8.41 -9.13
C LEU A 233 6.66 9.19 -10.32
N LEU A 234 5.80 9.96 -10.99
CA LEU A 234 6.16 10.66 -12.22
C LEU A 234 7.16 11.81 -11.99
N VAL A 235 7.08 12.48 -10.84
CA VAL A 235 8.04 13.54 -10.47
C VAL A 235 9.42 12.97 -10.13
N ASN A 236 9.50 11.78 -9.55
CA ASN A 236 10.76 11.18 -9.10
C ASN A 236 11.40 10.21 -10.12
N ASP A 237 10.65 9.77 -11.13
CA ASP A 237 11.09 8.80 -12.16
C ASP A 237 12.27 9.28 -13.02
N ASN A 238 12.48 10.60 -13.12
CA ASN A 238 13.48 11.23 -14.01
C ASN A 238 13.41 10.74 -15.47
N GLY A 239 12.23 10.32 -15.94
CA GLY A 239 12.00 9.87 -17.31
C GLY A 239 12.36 8.40 -17.59
N SER A 240 12.74 7.63 -16.57
CA SER A 240 13.12 6.21 -16.71
C SER A 240 11.98 5.35 -17.30
N THR A 241 10.72 5.70 -17.03
CA THR A 241 9.53 5.02 -17.55
C THR A 241 8.90 5.69 -18.78
N ALA A 242 9.49 6.75 -19.34
CA ALA A 242 8.90 7.52 -20.44
C ALA A 242 8.56 6.65 -21.67
N LYS A 243 9.47 5.75 -22.07
CA LYS A 243 9.25 4.81 -23.19
C LYS A 243 8.05 3.89 -22.94
N TYR A 244 7.90 3.42 -21.70
CA TYR A 244 6.79 2.56 -21.31
C TYR A 244 5.47 3.33 -21.35
N ILE A 245 5.43 4.51 -20.74
CA ILE A 245 4.26 5.41 -20.74
C ILE A 245 3.79 5.72 -22.16
N HIS A 246 4.74 6.02 -23.06
CA HIS A 246 4.44 6.28 -24.47
C HIS A 246 3.89 5.06 -25.19
N LYS A 247 4.59 3.92 -25.09
CA LYS A 247 4.20 2.64 -25.72
C LYS A 247 2.78 2.21 -25.32
N HIS A 248 2.40 2.44 -24.08
CA HIS A 248 1.11 2.03 -23.53
C HIS A 248 0.05 3.15 -23.56
N HIS A 249 0.33 4.29 -24.21
CA HIS A 249 -0.59 5.43 -24.34
C HIS A 249 -1.20 5.90 -23.00
N LEU A 250 -0.43 5.81 -21.90
CA LEU A 250 -0.97 6.01 -20.56
C LEU A 250 -1.40 7.47 -20.31
N VAL A 251 -0.74 8.44 -20.93
CA VAL A 251 -1.17 9.85 -20.87
C VAL A 251 -2.55 10.04 -21.52
N CYS A 252 -2.83 9.36 -22.63
CA CYS A 252 -4.13 9.42 -23.28
C CYS A 252 -5.24 8.93 -22.34
N SER A 253 -4.98 7.89 -21.55
CA SER A 253 -5.95 7.38 -20.57
C SER A 253 -6.35 8.41 -19.52
N LEU A 254 -5.48 9.38 -19.20
CA LEU A 254 -5.80 10.49 -18.31
C LEU A 254 -6.58 11.60 -19.06
N LEU A 255 -6.17 11.93 -20.29
CA LEU A 255 -6.72 13.06 -21.05
C LEU A 255 -8.11 12.81 -21.65
N TYR A 256 -8.45 11.56 -22.02
CA TYR A 256 -9.77 11.22 -22.57
C TYR A 256 -10.88 11.10 -21.52
N SER A 257 -10.62 11.51 -20.27
CA SER A 257 -11.67 11.72 -19.28
C SER A 257 -12.56 12.89 -19.74
N PRO A 258 -13.88 12.70 -19.92
CA PRO A 258 -14.79 13.70 -20.47
C PRO A 258 -14.88 15.02 -19.67
N ASN A 259 -14.31 15.04 -18.45
CA ASN A 259 -14.20 16.22 -17.58
C ASN A 259 -12.73 16.69 -17.44
N GLY A 260 -11.99 16.79 -18.56
CA GLY A 260 -10.57 17.18 -18.61
C GLY A 260 -10.20 18.50 -17.89
N THR A 261 -11.18 19.27 -17.43
CA THR A 261 -11.03 20.44 -16.55
C THR A 261 -10.80 20.12 -15.08
N GLU A 262 -11.05 18.91 -14.57
CA GLU A 262 -10.81 18.57 -13.15
C GLU A 262 -9.39 18.07 -12.85
N LEU A 263 -8.65 17.59 -13.85
CA LEU A 263 -7.25 17.17 -13.67
C LEU A 263 -6.33 18.33 -13.28
N THR A 264 -6.63 19.55 -13.74
CA THR A 264 -5.88 20.77 -13.44
C THR A 264 -6.14 21.32 -12.04
N TYR A 265 -7.25 20.94 -11.39
CA TYR A 265 -7.53 21.33 -9.99
C TYR A 265 -6.77 20.48 -8.97
N PHE A 266 -6.30 19.29 -9.34
CA PHE A 266 -5.78 18.31 -8.38
C PHE A 266 -4.39 17.75 -8.70
N ILE A 267 -3.96 17.76 -9.96
CA ILE A 267 -2.55 17.62 -10.33
C ILE A 267 -2.08 19.03 -10.71
N PRO A 268 -1.17 19.66 -9.93
CA PRO A 268 -0.61 20.96 -10.29
C PRO A 268 -0.22 20.96 -11.75
N TYR A 269 -0.58 22.01 -12.50
CA TYR A 269 -0.25 22.15 -13.91
C TYR A 269 1.27 21.98 -14.14
N SER A 270 2.11 22.28 -13.15
CA SER A 270 3.56 22.00 -13.14
C SER A 270 3.91 20.50 -13.18
N HIS A 271 3.14 19.62 -12.53
CA HIS A 271 3.33 18.17 -12.56
C HIS A 271 2.76 17.56 -13.84
N LEU A 272 1.60 18.03 -14.32
CA LEU A 272 1.11 17.69 -15.67
C LEU A 272 2.12 18.17 -16.73
N LYS A 273 2.73 19.34 -16.55
CA LYS A 273 3.80 19.85 -17.41
C LYS A 273 5.06 19.01 -17.29
N ALA A 274 5.41 18.46 -16.12
CA ALA A 274 6.52 17.49 -15.97
C ALA A 274 6.24 16.18 -16.72
N ILE A 275 5.00 15.66 -16.62
CA ILE A 275 4.52 14.49 -17.36
C ILE A 275 4.56 14.77 -18.87
N VAL A 276 4.07 15.92 -19.32
CA VAL A 276 4.06 16.31 -20.74
C VAL A 276 5.48 16.64 -21.23
N SER A 277 6.32 17.32 -20.45
CA SER A 277 7.69 17.66 -20.84
C SER A 277 8.61 16.45 -20.87
N ALA A 278 8.39 15.45 -20.01
CA ALA A 278 9.08 14.16 -20.09
C ALA A 278 8.66 13.35 -21.32
N ASN A 279 7.47 13.60 -21.89
CA ASN A 279 6.98 12.97 -23.12
C ASN A 279 7.33 13.74 -24.41
N TYR A 280 7.95 14.93 -24.31
CA TYR A 280 8.37 15.76 -25.46
C TYR A 280 9.89 15.96 -25.57
N ILE A 281 10.69 15.25 -24.77
CA ILE A 281 12.15 15.23 -24.94
C ILE A 281 12.56 13.87 -25.52
N TYR A 282 12.58 13.87 -26.86
CA TYR A 282 13.12 12.90 -27.83
C TYR A 282 12.55 11.47 -27.87
#